data_AF-A0A0M2TZM8-F1
#
_entry.id   AF-A0A0M2TZM8-F1
#
_cell.length_a   1.000
_cell.length_b   1.000
_cell.length_c   1.000
_cell.angle_alpha   90.00
_cell.angle_beta   90.00
_cell.angle_gamma   90.00
#
_symmetry.space_group_name_H-M   'P 1'
#
loop_
_entity.id
_entity.type
_entity.pdbx_description
1 polymer ?
#
loop_
_entity_poly.entity_id
_entity_poly.type
_entity_poly.pdbx_seq_one_letter_code
_entity_poly.pdbx_strand_id
1 'polypeptide(L)'
;MTITPQLRVSEAEPSPIVRDFGLYAEFLCNNRMTLTPKSQYLAKKPLYQINQLMTTYVTADNPNYDQHSYPLLHLFYHLALAGRLFRKAQSKGGRFELQPTERYSIYQNLKPAEKYFFLLETLWIDVDWKDINPAWSRDEAGLNIGQVFKFVSQQQPDRVITVNASKNELLKNLFDRLGRHILNLSFYGFWRVTRDEEATGILYSKYDFRVATLTPSKLGVALAGILATARNLPYWNVPSRRGDGETGVIPGSPLPSQNTYRQVQEMIREIQTGKKARINKKVQPEYKEEPF
;
A
#
# COMPACT_ATOMS: atom_id res chain seq x y z
N MET A 1 -26.92 -25.64 4.64
CA MET A 1 -25.93 -25.53 3.54
C MET A 1 -25.36 -24.11 3.58
N THR A 2 -24.10 -23.95 3.94
CA THR A 2 -23.42 -22.64 3.92
C THR A 2 -23.04 -22.32 2.47
N ILE A 3 -23.72 -21.37 1.86
CA ILE A 3 -23.36 -20.84 0.54
C ILE A 3 -21.97 -20.21 0.70
N THR A 4 -20.95 -20.79 0.08
CA THR A 4 -19.62 -20.18 0.06
C THR A 4 -19.72 -18.96 -0.86
N PRO A 5 -19.45 -17.74 -0.37
CA PRO A 5 -19.55 -16.55 -1.19
C PRO A 5 -18.54 -16.65 -2.34
N GLN A 6 -19.05 -16.66 -3.58
CA GLN A 6 -18.21 -16.66 -4.78
C GLN A 6 -17.76 -15.22 -5.07
N LEU A 7 -16.45 -14.99 -5.05
CA LEU A 7 -15.89 -13.70 -5.49
C LEU A 7 -15.99 -13.61 -7.01
N ARG A 8 -16.74 -12.63 -7.51
CA ARG A 8 -16.72 -12.23 -8.91
C ARG A 8 -15.74 -11.08 -9.07
N VAL A 9 -14.78 -11.25 -9.97
CA VAL A 9 -13.83 -10.20 -10.34
C VAL A 9 -14.03 -9.87 -11.82
N SER A 10 -14.22 -8.60 -12.10
CA SER A 10 -14.40 -8.01 -13.42
C SER A 10 -13.58 -6.72 -13.51
N GLU A 11 -13.75 -5.97 -14.60
CA GLU A 11 -13.12 -4.65 -14.76
C GLU A 11 -13.67 -3.60 -13.79
N ALA A 12 -14.85 -3.82 -13.19
CA ALA A 12 -15.50 -2.88 -12.27
C ALA A 12 -15.70 -3.44 -10.85
N GLU A 13 -15.67 -4.77 -10.68
CA GLU A 13 -15.85 -5.44 -9.39
C GLU A 13 -14.59 -6.24 -9.03
N PRO A 14 -14.14 -6.26 -7.76
CA PRO A 14 -14.71 -5.58 -6.58
C PRO A 14 -14.50 -4.06 -6.58
N SER A 15 -13.68 -3.57 -7.51
CA SER A 15 -13.35 -2.17 -7.71
C SER A 15 -12.88 -1.95 -9.15
N PRO A 16 -12.83 -0.69 -9.64
CA PRO A 16 -12.37 -0.39 -11.01
C PRO A 16 -10.85 -0.49 -11.19
N ILE A 17 -10.10 -1.08 -10.25
CA ILE A 17 -8.64 -1.03 -10.26
C ILE A 17 -8.01 -1.69 -11.48
N VAL A 18 -8.59 -2.77 -11.99
CA VAL A 18 -8.08 -3.47 -13.19
C VAL A 18 -8.25 -2.59 -14.42
N ARG A 19 -9.45 -2.00 -14.60
CA ARG A 19 -9.74 -1.04 -15.67
C ARG A 19 -8.81 0.15 -15.60
N ASP A 20 -8.74 0.80 -14.44
CA ASP A 20 -7.98 2.03 -14.25
C ASP A 20 -6.48 1.78 -14.43
N PHE A 21 -5.96 0.64 -13.98
CA PHE A 21 -4.57 0.25 -14.26
C PHE A 21 -4.33 -0.01 -15.75
N GLY A 22 -5.31 -0.62 -16.44
CA GLY A 22 -5.27 -0.81 -17.89
C GLY A 22 -5.14 0.52 -18.65
N LEU A 23 -5.98 1.50 -18.31
CA LEU A 23 -5.93 2.85 -18.89
C LEU A 23 -4.61 3.57 -18.57
N TYR A 24 -4.12 3.44 -17.34
CA TYR A 24 -2.82 3.95 -16.93
C TYR A 24 -1.70 3.37 -17.82
N ALA A 25 -1.63 2.04 -17.94
CA ALA A 25 -0.57 1.37 -18.67
C ALA A 25 -0.65 1.63 -20.18
N GLU A 26 -1.85 1.67 -20.76
CA GLU A 26 -2.07 2.06 -22.15
C GLU A 26 -1.58 3.48 -22.42
N PHE A 27 -1.88 4.43 -21.50
CA PHE A 27 -1.38 5.79 -21.62
C PHE A 27 0.15 5.83 -21.61
N LEU A 28 0.82 5.05 -20.73
CA LEU A 28 2.28 4.98 -20.70
C LEU A 28 2.87 4.38 -21.99
N CYS A 29 2.17 3.45 -22.65
CA CYS A 29 2.63 2.86 -23.91
C CYS A 29 2.47 3.81 -25.09
N ASN A 30 1.36 4.57 -25.12
CA ASN A 30 1.04 5.48 -26.20
C ASN A 30 1.78 6.82 -26.10
N ASN A 31 2.28 7.17 -24.91
CA ASN A 31 3.00 8.41 -24.66
C ASN A 31 4.41 8.07 -24.17
N ARG A 32 5.46 8.59 -24.81
CA ARG A 32 6.82 8.42 -24.27
C ARG A 32 6.95 9.17 -22.95
N MET A 33 6.92 8.43 -21.85
CA MET A 33 6.87 8.98 -20.50
C MET A 33 8.26 9.24 -19.94
N THR A 34 8.76 10.47 -20.14
CA THR A 34 9.99 10.94 -19.49
C THR A 34 9.78 11.17 -17.99
N LEU A 35 10.69 10.66 -17.19
CA LEU A 35 10.72 10.78 -15.74
C LEU A 35 11.47 12.05 -15.30
N THR A 36 11.07 12.59 -14.15
CA THR A 36 11.71 13.76 -13.55
C THR A 36 13.17 13.44 -13.16
N PRO A 37 14.12 14.38 -13.29
CA PRO A 37 15.54 14.08 -13.02
C PRO A 37 15.82 13.64 -11.57
N LYS A 38 15.16 14.28 -10.59
CA LYS A 38 15.46 14.09 -9.16
C LYS A 38 14.81 12.85 -8.57
N SER A 39 13.49 12.71 -8.73
CA SER A 39 12.73 11.61 -8.11
C SER A 39 12.40 10.48 -9.07
N GLN A 40 12.69 10.65 -10.37
CA GLN A 40 12.32 9.72 -11.43
C GLN A 40 10.82 9.38 -11.42
N TYR A 41 9.97 10.36 -11.10
CA TYR A 41 8.51 10.23 -11.14
C TYR A 41 7.95 10.75 -12.46
N LEU A 42 6.68 10.46 -12.71
CA LEU A 42 5.96 11.01 -13.85
C LEU A 42 5.90 12.55 -13.75
N ALA A 43 5.99 13.23 -14.88
CA ALA A 43 5.83 14.67 -14.93
C ALA A 43 4.37 15.09 -14.63
N LYS A 44 4.20 16.30 -14.09
CA LYS A 44 2.92 16.84 -13.61
C LYS A 44 1.82 16.88 -14.68
N LYS A 45 2.13 17.37 -15.88
CA LYS A 45 1.15 17.48 -16.98
C LYS A 45 0.60 16.11 -17.41
N PRO A 46 1.43 15.09 -17.70
CA PRO A 46 0.93 13.74 -17.94
C PRO A 46 0.16 13.13 -16.76
N LEU A 47 0.60 13.35 -15.51
CA LEU A 47 -0.15 12.89 -14.33
C LEU A 47 -1.57 13.45 -14.30
N TYR A 48 -1.72 14.75 -14.56
CA TYR A 48 -3.02 15.38 -14.65
C TYR A 48 -3.88 14.75 -15.75
N GLN A 49 -3.32 14.53 -16.95
CA GLN A 49 -4.02 13.90 -18.08
C GLN A 49 -4.50 12.48 -17.74
N ILE A 50 -3.63 11.66 -17.15
CA ILE A 50 -3.99 10.28 -16.76
C ILE A 50 -5.06 10.29 -15.68
N ASN A 51 -4.97 11.19 -14.69
CA ASN A 51 -5.95 11.30 -13.62
C ASN A 51 -7.38 11.52 -14.15
N GLN A 52 -7.55 12.28 -15.24
CA GLN A 52 -8.86 12.50 -15.86
C GLN A 52 -9.47 11.24 -16.51
N LEU A 53 -8.68 10.18 -16.72
CA LEU A 53 -9.15 8.90 -17.28
C LEU A 53 -9.60 7.91 -16.20
N MET A 54 -9.21 8.15 -14.94
CA MET A 54 -9.44 7.22 -13.83
C MET A 54 -10.89 7.28 -13.35
N THR A 55 -11.41 6.16 -12.85
CA THR A 55 -12.73 6.12 -12.21
C THR A 55 -12.70 6.88 -10.89
N THR A 56 -11.66 6.63 -10.08
CA THR A 56 -11.40 7.42 -8.86
C THR A 56 -10.33 8.45 -9.19
N TYR A 57 -10.77 9.64 -9.59
CA TYR A 57 -9.90 10.75 -9.90
C TYR A 57 -9.83 11.75 -8.74
N VAL A 58 -8.68 12.38 -8.57
CA VAL A 58 -8.57 13.56 -7.71
C VAL A 58 -9.15 14.74 -8.49
N THR A 59 -10.20 15.38 -7.96
CA THR A 59 -10.74 16.64 -8.48
C THR A 59 -9.70 17.74 -8.27
N ALA A 60 -8.71 17.77 -9.15
CA ALA A 60 -7.63 18.73 -9.10
C ALA A 60 -7.98 19.88 -10.05
N ASP A 61 -8.29 21.05 -9.50
CA ASP A 61 -8.38 22.29 -10.29
C ASP A 61 -6.99 22.75 -10.79
N ASN A 62 -5.92 22.13 -10.27
CA ASN A 62 -4.55 22.50 -10.52
C ASN A 62 -3.77 21.37 -11.23
N PRO A 63 -3.33 21.57 -12.50
CA PRO A 63 -2.53 20.60 -13.23
C PRO A 63 -1.07 20.46 -12.73
N ASN A 64 -0.69 21.23 -11.69
CA ASN A 64 0.68 21.25 -11.16
C ASN A 64 0.90 20.38 -9.92
N TYR A 65 -0.05 19.50 -9.60
CA TYR A 65 0.11 18.50 -8.56
C TYR A 65 1.22 17.51 -8.91
N ASP A 66 1.99 17.13 -7.90
CA ASP A 66 3.04 16.12 -8.00
C ASP A 66 2.45 14.70 -7.89
N GLN A 67 3.27 13.67 -8.12
CA GLN A 67 2.78 12.28 -8.13
C GLN A 67 2.16 11.86 -6.78
N HIS A 68 2.69 12.33 -5.65
CA HIS A 68 2.16 11.96 -4.34
C HIS A 68 0.76 12.55 -4.09
N SER A 69 0.42 13.67 -4.72
CA SER A 69 -0.93 14.23 -4.73
C SER A 69 -1.96 13.38 -5.47
N TYR A 70 -1.55 12.38 -6.26
CA TYR A 70 -2.43 11.42 -6.95
C TYR A 70 -2.26 10.01 -6.38
N PRO A 71 -2.99 9.63 -5.30
CA PRO A 71 -2.79 8.36 -4.61
C PRO A 71 -2.86 7.12 -5.49
N LEU A 72 -3.87 7.03 -6.35
CA LEU A 72 -4.05 5.90 -7.26
C LEU A 72 -2.91 5.82 -8.28
N LEU A 73 -2.51 6.94 -8.87
CA LEU A 73 -1.42 6.96 -9.86
C LEU A 73 -0.05 6.69 -9.22
N HIS A 74 0.16 7.15 -7.99
CA HIS A 74 1.35 6.84 -7.21
C HIS A 74 1.45 5.34 -6.91
N LEU A 75 0.33 4.73 -6.53
CA LEU A 75 0.22 3.28 -6.36
C LEU A 75 0.52 2.55 -7.69
N PHE A 76 -0.10 2.96 -8.80
CA PHE A 76 0.10 2.33 -10.11
C PHE A 76 1.54 2.41 -10.60
N TYR A 77 2.22 3.53 -10.39
CA TYR A 77 3.65 3.67 -10.69
C TYR A 77 4.49 2.60 -9.98
N HIS A 78 4.23 2.40 -8.69
CA HIS A 78 4.95 1.40 -7.91
C HIS A 78 4.59 -0.04 -8.30
N LEU A 79 3.33 -0.32 -8.59
CA LEU A 79 2.90 -1.63 -9.10
C LEU A 79 3.53 -1.96 -10.46
N ALA A 80 3.57 -0.99 -11.37
CA ALA A 80 4.14 -1.16 -12.69
C ALA A 80 5.63 -1.54 -12.63
N LEU A 81 6.39 -0.91 -11.72
CA LEU A 81 7.81 -1.19 -11.52
C LEU A 81 8.05 -2.48 -10.72
N ALA A 82 7.39 -2.66 -9.58
CA ALA A 82 7.56 -3.83 -8.72
C ALA A 82 7.13 -5.12 -9.43
N GLY A 83 6.00 -5.07 -10.15
CA GLY A 83 5.51 -6.17 -10.98
C GLY A 83 6.34 -6.40 -12.24
N ARG A 84 7.37 -5.58 -12.49
CA ARG A 84 8.22 -5.58 -13.69
C ARG A 84 7.44 -5.48 -14.99
N LEU A 85 6.27 -4.85 -14.96
CA LEU A 85 5.48 -4.55 -16.16
C LEU A 85 6.14 -3.42 -16.96
N PHE A 86 6.74 -2.48 -16.25
CA PHE A 86 7.54 -1.41 -16.83
C PHE A 86 8.93 -1.41 -16.19
N ARG A 87 9.90 -0.89 -16.93
CA ARG A 87 11.25 -0.61 -16.44
C ARG A 87 11.63 0.83 -16.72
N LYS A 88 12.51 1.38 -15.88
CA LYS A 88 13.18 2.64 -16.16
C LYS A 88 14.32 2.37 -17.14
N ALA A 89 14.26 2.97 -18.31
CA ALA A 89 15.31 2.89 -19.32
C ALA A 89 15.88 4.29 -19.55
N GLN A 90 17.20 4.38 -19.72
CA GLN A 90 17.82 5.66 -20.06
C GLN A 90 17.50 5.99 -21.52
N SER A 91 17.05 7.22 -21.77
CA SER A 91 16.77 7.75 -23.09
C SER A 91 17.83 8.76 -23.54
N LYS A 92 17.72 9.21 -24.79
CA LYS A 92 18.64 10.20 -25.36
C LYS A 92 18.62 11.46 -24.50
N GLY A 93 19.79 11.96 -24.12
CA GLY A 93 19.92 13.12 -23.24
C GLY A 93 19.94 12.78 -21.74
N GLY A 94 20.16 11.51 -21.38
CA GLY A 94 20.45 11.08 -20.01
C GLY A 94 19.25 11.05 -19.06
N ARG A 95 18.04 11.30 -19.58
CA ARG A 95 16.79 11.18 -18.81
C ARG A 95 16.34 9.72 -18.76
N PHE A 96 15.53 9.38 -17.76
CA PHE A 96 14.88 8.07 -17.71
C PHE A 96 13.49 8.15 -18.32
N GLU A 97 13.07 7.06 -18.95
CA GLU A 97 11.73 6.84 -19.48
C GLU A 97 11.17 5.52 -18.94
N LEU A 98 9.85 5.44 -18.78
CA LEU A 98 9.20 4.14 -18.56
C LEU A 98 9.00 3.44 -19.89
N GLN A 99 9.45 2.19 -19.96
CA GLN A 99 9.26 1.33 -21.11
C GLN A 99 8.54 0.04 -20.69
N PRO A 100 7.54 -0.43 -21.47
CA PRO A 100 6.91 -1.72 -21.21
C PRO A 100 7.94 -2.85 -21.37
N THR A 101 7.76 -3.91 -20.60
CA THR A 101 8.56 -5.14 -20.70
C THR A 101 7.75 -6.24 -21.38
N GLU A 102 8.39 -7.36 -21.70
CA GLU A 102 7.70 -8.57 -22.15
C GLU A 102 6.63 -9.05 -21.15
N ARG A 103 6.87 -8.84 -19.84
CA ARG A 103 5.92 -9.21 -18.79
C ARG A 103 4.62 -8.40 -18.88
N TYR A 104 4.66 -7.18 -19.41
CA TYR A 104 3.46 -6.41 -19.67
C TYR A 104 2.58 -7.07 -20.73
N SER A 105 3.16 -7.57 -21.83
CA SER A 105 2.42 -8.31 -22.85
C SER A 105 1.76 -9.57 -22.29
N ILE A 106 2.44 -10.28 -21.38
CA ILE A 106 1.86 -11.43 -20.67
C ILE A 106 0.69 -10.97 -19.79
N TYR A 107 0.88 -9.90 -19.01
CA TYR A 107 -0.16 -9.34 -18.15
C TYR A 107 -1.42 -8.93 -18.94
N GLN A 108 -1.26 -8.36 -20.13
CA GLN A 108 -2.40 -7.94 -20.96
C GLN A 108 -3.32 -9.10 -21.33
N ASN A 109 -2.77 -10.31 -21.51
CA ASN A 109 -3.50 -11.52 -21.87
C ASN A 109 -4.17 -12.23 -20.68
N LEU A 110 -3.94 -11.78 -19.45
CA LEU A 110 -4.59 -12.32 -18.26
C LEU A 110 -6.08 -11.95 -18.22
N LYS A 111 -6.88 -12.84 -17.62
CA LYS A 111 -8.29 -12.58 -17.29
C LYS A 111 -8.40 -11.51 -16.21
N PRO A 112 -9.54 -10.81 -16.07
CA PRO A 112 -9.72 -9.75 -15.07
C PRO A 112 -9.38 -10.20 -13.63
N ALA A 113 -9.80 -11.41 -13.24
CA ALA A 113 -9.47 -11.99 -11.93
C ALA A 113 -7.95 -12.17 -11.73
N GLU A 114 -7.25 -12.67 -12.75
CA GLU A 114 -5.81 -12.89 -12.71
C GLU A 114 -5.06 -11.56 -12.66
N LYS A 115 -5.51 -10.54 -13.41
CA LYS A 115 -4.97 -9.17 -13.34
C LYS A 115 -5.14 -8.57 -11.95
N TYR A 116 -6.33 -8.69 -11.37
CA TYR A 116 -6.60 -8.20 -10.02
C TYR A 116 -5.66 -8.83 -8.99
N PHE A 117 -5.56 -10.16 -8.98
CA PHE A 117 -4.68 -10.86 -8.03
C PHE A 117 -3.21 -10.63 -8.32
N PHE A 118 -2.80 -10.47 -9.58
CA PHE A 118 -1.45 -10.04 -9.92
C PHE A 118 -1.12 -8.67 -9.28
N LEU A 119 -2.00 -7.68 -9.42
CA LEU A 119 -1.80 -6.36 -8.83
C LEU A 119 -1.80 -6.43 -7.30
N LEU A 120 -2.66 -7.26 -6.69
CA LEU A 120 -2.73 -7.41 -5.24
C LEU A 120 -1.49 -8.11 -4.68
N GLU A 121 -1.05 -9.18 -5.32
CA GLU A 121 0.16 -9.91 -4.97
C GLU A 121 1.39 -9.01 -5.11
N THR A 122 1.48 -8.26 -6.21
CA THR A 122 2.56 -7.29 -6.43
C THR A 122 2.59 -6.23 -5.32
N LEU A 123 1.44 -5.67 -4.93
CA LEU A 123 1.36 -4.75 -3.79
C LEU A 123 1.87 -5.41 -2.50
N TRP A 124 1.42 -6.63 -2.24
CA TRP A 124 1.65 -7.29 -0.96
C TRP A 124 3.09 -7.76 -0.79
N ILE A 125 3.67 -8.31 -1.85
CA ILE A 125 4.97 -9.01 -1.83
C ILE A 125 6.10 -8.12 -2.35
N ASP A 126 5.91 -7.44 -3.48
CA ASP A 126 7.01 -6.85 -4.26
C ASP A 126 7.11 -5.33 -4.15
N VAL A 127 6.03 -4.63 -3.80
CA VAL A 127 6.06 -3.19 -3.53
C VAL A 127 6.66 -2.93 -2.17
N ASP A 128 7.60 -1.98 -2.08
CA ASP A 128 8.03 -1.48 -0.78
C ASP A 128 6.91 -0.60 -0.20
N TRP A 129 6.32 -1.04 0.91
CA TRP A 129 5.26 -0.29 1.57
C TRP A 129 5.77 1.07 2.07
N LYS A 130 7.06 1.22 2.34
CA LYS A 130 7.62 2.52 2.73
C LYS A 130 7.53 3.55 1.60
N ASP A 131 7.61 3.12 0.34
CA ASP A 131 7.66 3.99 -0.84
C ASP A 131 6.27 4.48 -1.32
N ILE A 132 5.20 3.77 -0.94
CA ILE A 132 3.83 4.18 -1.24
C ILE A 132 3.31 5.26 -0.26
N ASN A 133 3.97 5.43 0.89
CA ASN A 133 3.63 6.44 1.89
C ASN A 133 4.65 7.59 1.89
N PRO A 134 4.30 8.77 1.36
CA PRO A 134 5.20 9.93 1.37
C PRO A 134 5.34 10.60 2.74
N ALA A 135 4.49 10.25 3.71
CA ALA A 135 4.48 10.86 5.04
C ALA A 135 5.63 10.35 5.93
N TRP A 136 5.76 10.97 7.10
CA TRP A 136 6.85 10.74 8.06
C TRP A 136 6.80 9.33 8.71
N SER A 137 5.71 8.58 8.49
CA SER A 137 5.48 7.23 9.04
C SER A 137 5.97 6.08 8.15
N ARG A 138 7.07 6.29 7.41
CA ARG A 138 7.61 5.29 6.46
C ARG A 138 7.89 3.94 7.12
N ASP A 139 8.28 3.91 8.39
CA ASP A 139 8.77 2.69 9.04
C ASP A 139 7.70 1.80 9.71
N GLU A 140 6.42 2.19 9.70
CA GLU A 140 5.42 1.56 10.58
C GLU A 140 4.37 0.70 9.87
N ALA A 141 4.39 0.68 8.54
CA ALA A 141 3.40 -0.01 7.73
C ALA A 141 3.33 -1.52 8.03
N GLY A 142 4.50 -2.16 8.21
CA GLY A 142 4.61 -3.60 8.45
C GLY A 142 4.03 -4.06 9.79
N LEU A 143 4.21 -3.28 10.85
CA LEU A 143 3.85 -3.71 12.21
C LEU A 143 2.34 -3.69 12.44
N ASN A 144 1.63 -2.69 11.91
CA ASN A 144 0.26 -2.39 12.32
C ASN A 144 -0.81 -2.84 11.31
N ILE A 145 -0.47 -3.05 10.02
CA ILE A 145 -1.50 -3.41 9.03
C ILE A 145 -2.13 -4.78 9.30
N GLY A 146 -1.37 -5.75 9.83
CA GLY A 146 -1.90 -7.05 10.21
C GLY A 146 -2.96 -6.95 11.31
N GLN A 147 -2.82 -5.99 12.23
CA GLN A 147 -3.82 -5.71 13.27
C GLN A 147 -5.09 -5.09 12.69
N VAL A 148 -4.96 -4.17 11.72
CA VAL A 148 -6.11 -3.64 10.98
C VAL A 148 -6.88 -4.78 10.30
N PHE A 149 -6.18 -5.68 9.61
CA PHE A 149 -6.84 -6.82 8.96
C PHE A 149 -7.48 -7.77 9.98
N LYS A 150 -6.82 -8.06 11.11
CA LYS A 150 -7.43 -8.85 12.18
C LYS A 150 -8.71 -8.21 12.69
N PHE A 151 -8.69 -6.89 12.91
CA PHE A 151 -9.87 -6.12 13.30
C PHE A 151 -10.98 -6.21 12.24
N VAL A 152 -10.66 -5.94 10.97
CA VAL A 152 -11.61 -5.97 9.83
C VAL A 152 -12.24 -7.35 9.65
N SER A 153 -11.49 -8.44 9.84
CA SER A 153 -12.01 -9.81 9.69
C SER A 153 -13.12 -10.17 10.69
N GLN A 154 -13.24 -9.41 11.77
CA GLN A 154 -14.24 -9.60 12.82
C GLN A 154 -15.47 -8.69 12.63
N GLN A 155 -15.46 -7.85 11.60
CA GLN A 155 -16.54 -6.88 11.36
C GLN A 155 -17.61 -7.47 10.44
N GLN A 156 -18.81 -6.91 10.54
CA GLN A 156 -19.86 -7.15 9.55
C GLN A 156 -19.56 -6.34 8.28
N PRO A 157 -19.65 -6.95 7.08
CA PRO A 157 -19.58 -6.21 5.83
C PRO A 157 -20.60 -5.08 5.78
N ASP A 158 -20.24 -4.00 5.09
CA ASP A 158 -21.03 -2.79 4.84
C ASP A 158 -21.41 -1.98 6.09
N ARG A 159 -20.98 -2.40 7.29
CA ARG A 159 -21.12 -1.59 8.51
C ARG A 159 -20.11 -0.45 8.53
N VAL A 160 -20.60 0.77 8.72
CA VAL A 160 -19.75 1.96 8.89
C VAL A 160 -19.09 1.93 10.27
N ILE A 161 -17.76 2.10 10.28
CA ILE A 161 -16.93 2.17 11.48
C ILE A 161 -16.36 3.59 11.57
N THR A 162 -16.62 4.28 12.67
CA THR A 162 -16.02 5.59 12.95
C THR A 162 -14.65 5.41 13.60
N VAL A 163 -13.63 6.00 12.98
CA VAL A 163 -12.22 5.88 13.39
C VAL A 163 -11.73 7.14 14.13
N ASN A 164 -12.44 8.27 13.97
CA ASN A 164 -11.98 9.57 14.45
C ASN A 164 -11.67 9.64 15.97
N ALA A 165 -10.71 10.50 16.30
CA ALA A 165 -10.09 10.62 17.62
C ALA A 165 -11.08 10.95 18.75
N SER A 166 -12.09 11.78 18.45
CA SER A 166 -13.07 12.24 19.44
C SER A 166 -14.00 11.13 19.92
N LYS A 167 -14.05 9.97 19.23
CA LYS A 167 -14.97 8.88 19.55
C LYS A 167 -14.30 7.55 19.88
N ASN A 168 -13.07 7.29 19.42
CA ASN A 168 -12.37 6.04 19.73
C ASN A 168 -10.83 6.16 19.64
N GLU A 169 -10.18 6.34 20.79
CA GLU A 169 -8.72 6.50 20.87
C GLU A 169 -7.94 5.25 20.42
N LEU A 170 -8.46 4.05 20.71
CA LEU A 170 -7.81 2.79 20.30
C LEU A 170 -7.81 2.64 18.78
N LEU A 171 -8.95 2.88 18.11
CA LEU A 171 -9.04 2.84 16.66
C LEU A 171 -8.24 3.98 16.03
N LYS A 172 -8.27 5.18 16.61
CA LYS A 172 -7.42 6.28 16.15
C LYS A 172 -5.95 5.83 16.11
N ASN A 173 -5.41 5.33 17.21
CA ASN A 173 -4.02 4.89 17.30
C ASN A 173 -3.68 3.76 16.31
N LEU A 174 -4.62 2.84 16.08
CA LEU A 174 -4.45 1.76 15.10
C LEU A 174 -4.35 2.29 13.65
N PHE A 175 -5.08 3.34 13.31
CA PHE A 175 -5.17 3.87 11.95
C PHE A 175 -4.27 5.10 11.68
N ASP A 176 -3.81 5.80 12.72
CA ASP A 176 -3.18 7.14 12.67
C ASP A 176 -2.01 7.24 11.68
N ARG A 177 -1.27 6.14 11.52
CA ARG A 177 -0.04 6.07 10.72
C ARG A 177 -0.18 5.23 9.46
N LEU A 178 -1.35 4.63 9.25
CA LEU A 178 -1.66 3.75 8.13
C LEU A 178 -2.53 4.40 7.06
N GLY A 179 -2.93 5.66 7.26
CA GLY A 179 -3.79 6.43 6.37
C GLY A 179 -3.63 6.15 4.88
N ARG A 180 -2.41 6.32 4.37
CA ARG A 180 -2.12 6.11 2.95
C ARG A 180 -2.25 4.64 2.51
N HIS A 181 -1.88 3.68 3.36
CA HIS A 181 -2.06 2.25 3.10
C HIS A 181 -3.53 1.87 3.08
N ILE A 182 -4.30 2.41 4.03
CA ILE A 182 -5.74 2.20 4.11
C ILE A 182 -6.42 2.76 2.86
N LEU A 183 -6.03 3.95 2.40
CA LEU A 183 -6.51 4.51 1.13
C LEU A 183 -6.15 3.61 -0.05
N ASN A 184 -4.90 3.15 -0.16
CA ASN A 184 -4.47 2.30 -1.27
C ASN A 184 -5.26 0.98 -1.33
N LEU A 185 -5.51 0.34 -0.19
CA LEU A 185 -6.31 -0.88 -0.11
C LEU A 185 -7.79 -0.64 -0.43
N SER A 186 -8.30 0.58 -0.24
CA SER A 186 -9.65 0.93 -0.69
C SER A 186 -9.80 0.86 -2.21
N PHE A 187 -8.74 1.18 -2.97
CA PHE A 187 -8.74 1.04 -4.43
C PHE A 187 -8.88 -0.40 -4.88
N TYR A 188 -8.46 -1.38 -4.07
CA TYR A 188 -8.67 -2.81 -4.33
C TYR A 188 -10.06 -3.29 -3.93
N GLY A 189 -10.91 -2.44 -3.36
CA GLY A 189 -12.26 -2.80 -2.93
C GLY A 189 -12.32 -3.53 -1.59
N PHE A 190 -11.26 -3.47 -0.75
CA PHE A 190 -11.33 -4.01 0.61
C PHE A 190 -12.33 -3.26 1.50
N TRP A 191 -12.45 -1.95 1.30
CA TRP A 191 -13.34 -1.08 2.07
C TRP A 191 -13.57 0.24 1.34
N ARG A 192 -14.60 0.96 1.74
CA ARG A 192 -14.77 2.39 1.45
C ARG A 192 -14.27 3.20 2.65
N VAL A 193 -13.61 4.33 2.40
CA VAL A 193 -13.09 5.21 3.45
C VAL A 193 -13.42 6.65 3.16
N THR A 194 -13.59 7.44 4.22
CA THR A 194 -13.69 8.90 4.15
C THR A 194 -12.53 9.54 4.87
N ARG A 195 -12.16 10.75 4.44
CA ARG A 195 -11.09 11.53 5.05
C ARG A 195 -11.61 12.35 6.23
N ASP A 196 -10.79 12.49 7.26
CA ASP A 196 -10.97 13.46 8.33
C ASP A 196 -10.33 14.80 7.90
N GLU A 197 -11.15 15.70 7.33
CA GLU A 197 -10.68 16.99 6.83
C GLU A 197 -10.21 17.92 7.96
N GLU A 198 -10.85 17.86 9.13
CA GLU A 198 -10.50 18.66 10.30
C GLU A 198 -9.11 18.28 10.83
N ALA A 199 -8.84 16.98 11.01
CA ALA A 199 -7.55 16.51 11.48
C ALA A 199 -6.43 16.73 10.45
N THR A 200 -6.75 16.67 9.15
CA THR A 200 -5.78 16.88 8.08
C THR A 200 -5.25 18.32 8.06
N GLY A 201 -6.11 19.32 8.31
CA GLY A 201 -5.71 20.72 8.34
C GLY A 201 -4.72 21.10 9.44
N ILE A 202 -4.59 20.25 10.47
CA ILE A 202 -3.71 20.47 11.62
C ILE A 202 -2.28 19.95 11.37
N LEU A 203 -2.10 19.01 10.44
CA LEU A 203 -0.83 18.30 10.22
C LEU A 203 -0.06 18.84 9.01
N TYR A 204 1.26 18.89 9.15
CA TYR A 204 2.17 19.60 8.24
C TYR A 204 2.34 18.99 6.83
N SER A 205 1.81 17.79 6.56
CA SER A 205 1.97 17.12 5.26
C SER A 205 0.67 17.14 4.45
N LYS A 206 0.68 17.86 3.33
CA LYS A 206 -0.40 17.86 2.33
C LYS A 206 -0.75 16.47 1.76
N TYR A 207 0.12 15.48 1.98
CA TYR A 207 -0.08 14.10 1.53
C TYR A 207 -0.66 13.17 2.61
N ASP A 208 -0.83 13.64 3.84
CA ASP A 208 -1.39 12.83 4.92
C ASP A 208 -2.87 12.50 4.64
N PHE A 209 -3.29 11.29 5.00
CA PHE A 209 -4.66 10.84 4.82
C PHE A 209 -5.19 10.28 6.14
N ARG A 210 -5.90 11.10 6.91
CA ARG A 210 -6.52 10.65 8.16
C ARG A 210 -7.85 9.98 7.87
N VAL A 211 -8.04 8.76 8.37
CA VAL A 211 -9.28 7.99 8.15
C VAL A 211 -10.34 8.48 9.14
N ALA A 212 -11.44 9.04 8.64
CA ALA A 212 -12.60 9.41 9.47
C ALA A 212 -13.52 8.20 9.67
N THR A 213 -13.86 7.53 8.58
CA THR A 213 -14.69 6.32 8.58
C THR A 213 -14.11 5.25 7.69
N LEU A 214 -14.39 4.00 8.04
CA LEU A 214 -14.08 2.82 7.25
C LEU A 214 -15.32 1.93 7.16
N THR A 215 -15.65 1.47 5.97
CA THR A 215 -16.77 0.55 5.73
C THR A 215 -16.23 -0.69 5.02
N PRO A 216 -16.04 -1.83 5.71
CA PRO A 216 -15.51 -3.05 5.12
C PRO A 216 -16.43 -3.59 4.02
N SER A 217 -15.87 -4.04 2.90
CA SER A 217 -16.65 -4.77 1.91
C SER A 217 -16.75 -6.26 2.28
N LYS A 218 -17.64 -7.01 1.62
CA LYS A 218 -17.69 -8.48 1.75
C LYS A 218 -16.35 -9.12 1.40
N LEU A 219 -15.69 -8.64 0.34
CA LEU A 219 -14.36 -9.08 -0.05
C LEU A 219 -13.33 -8.77 1.03
N GLY A 220 -13.35 -7.54 1.55
CA GLY A 220 -12.41 -7.10 2.56
C GLY A 220 -12.47 -7.96 3.80
N VAL A 221 -13.67 -8.21 4.35
CA VAL A 221 -13.86 -9.08 5.50
C VAL A 221 -13.37 -10.51 5.20
N ALA A 222 -13.70 -11.06 4.03
CA ALA A 222 -13.31 -12.42 3.64
C ALA A 222 -11.79 -12.59 3.52
N LEU A 223 -11.08 -11.65 2.88
CA LEU A 223 -9.62 -11.72 2.71
C LEU A 223 -8.85 -11.28 3.95
N ALA A 224 -9.44 -10.44 4.80
CA ALA A 224 -8.75 -9.87 5.95
C ALA A 224 -8.21 -10.94 6.92
N GLY A 225 -8.97 -12.01 7.16
CA GLY A 225 -8.51 -13.11 8.02
C GLY A 225 -7.27 -13.81 7.43
N ILE A 226 -7.24 -14.02 6.12
CA ILE A 226 -6.12 -14.63 5.40
C ILE A 226 -4.90 -13.72 5.46
N LEU A 227 -5.07 -12.43 5.17
CA LEU A 227 -3.99 -11.44 5.17
C LEU A 227 -3.43 -11.18 6.57
N ALA A 228 -4.25 -11.25 7.61
CA ALA A 228 -3.81 -11.09 8.99
C ALA A 228 -3.01 -12.29 9.51
N THR A 229 -3.24 -13.49 8.99
CA THR A 229 -2.71 -14.74 9.56
C THR A 229 -1.76 -15.45 8.61
N ALA A 230 -2.28 -16.05 7.53
CA ALA A 230 -1.53 -16.85 6.59
C ALA A 230 -0.61 -16.01 5.68
N ARG A 231 -0.97 -14.76 5.44
CA ARG A 231 -0.26 -13.81 4.56
C ARG A 231 0.20 -12.56 5.30
N ASN A 232 0.53 -12.63 6.59
CA ASN A 232 0.89 -11.46 7.39
C ASN A 232 2.11 -10.69 6.82
N LEU A 233 1.94 -9.38 6.60
CA LEU A 233 2.83 -8.56 5.78
C LEU A 233 4.33 -8.65 6.14
N PRO A 234 4.76 -8.60 7.42
CA PRO A 234 6.19 -8.71 7.77
C PRO A 234 6.87 -9.97 7.24
N TYR A 235 6.14 -11.08 7.11
CA TYR A 235 6.68 -12.33 6.58
C TYR A 235 6.69 -12.37 5.04
N TRP A 236 5.81 -11.60 4.40
CA TRP A 236 5.52 -11.71 2.97
C TRP A 236 6.13 -10.59 2.13
N ASN A 237 6.30 -9.39 2.68
CA ASN A 237 6.83 -8.25 1.94
C ASN A 237 8.36 -8.34 1.79
N VAL A 238 8.81 -8.65 0.57
CA VAL A 238 10.21 -8.90 0.27
C VAL A 238 11.06 -7.63 0.38
N PRO A 239 10.66 -6.45 -0.15
CA PRO A 239 11.44 -5.23 0.01
C PRO A 239 11.65 -4.85 1.47
N SER A 240 10.61 -4.92 2.32
CA SER A 240 10.75 -4.62 3.74
C SER A 240 11.78 -5.53 4.42
N ARG A 241 11.73 -6.84 4.15
CA ARG A 241 12.67 -7.81 4.74
C ARG A 241 14.11 -7.59 4.26
N ARG A 242 14.29 -7.22 2.98
CA ARG A 242 15.62 -6.84 2.45
C ARG A 242 16.12 -5.53 3.06
N GLY A 243 15.23 -4.57 3.30
CA GLY A 243 15.54 -3.34 4.01
C GLY A 243 16.03 -3.58 5.43
N ASP A 244 15.56 -4.66 6.08
CA ASP A 244 16.03 -5.13 7.38
C ASP A 244 17.32 -5.98 7.30
N GLY A 245 17.96 -6.08 6.13
CA GLY A 245 19.23 -6.78 5.91
C GLY A 245 19.12 -8.26 5.57
N GLU A 246 17.93 -8.79 5.32
CA GLU A 246 17.76 -10.20 4.96
C GLU A 246 18.17 -10.46 3.49
N THR A 247 18.95 -11.52 3.27
CA THR A 247 19.35 -11.97 1.93
C THR A 247 18.63 -13.26 1.55
N GLY A 248 18.38 -13.49 0.25
CA GLY A 248 17.72 -14.72 -0.21
C GLY A 248 16.26 -14.88 0.26
N VAL A 249 15.57 -13.77 0.56
CA VAL A 249 14.20 -13.76 1.12
C VAL A 249 13.23 -14.58 0.27
N ILE A 250 12.54 -15.51 0.94
CA ILE A 250 11.40 -16.26 0.39
C ILE A 250 10.12 -15.75 1.06
N PRO A 251 9.11 -15.26 0.32
CA PRO A 251 7.83 -14.82 0.89
C PRO A 251 7.20 -15.89 1.78
N GLY A 252 6.80 -15.50 3.00
CA GLY A 252 6.19 -16.38 3.99
C GLY A 252 7.16 -17.27 4.77
N SER A 253 8.46 -17.24 4.46
CA SER A 253 9.46 -17.93 5.29
C SER A 253 9.57 -17.29 6.68
N PRO A 254 9.97 -18.05 7.72
CA PRO A 254 10.14 -17.52 9.07
C PRO A 254 11.08 -16.31 9.11
N LEU A 255 10.76 -15.34 9.98
CA LEU A 255 11.61 -14.18 10.20
C LEU A 255 12.88 -14.56 10.99
N PRO A 256 14.04 -13.95 10.68
CA PRO A 256 15.24 -14.06 11.49
C PRO A 256 14.96 -13.70 12.96
N SER A 257 15.68 -14.31 13.90
CA SER A 257 15.52 -14.03 15.34
C SER A 257 15.80 -12.56 15.71
N GLN A 258 16.60 -11.88 14.90
CA GLN A 258 16.96 -10.46 15.10
C GLN A 258 15.95 -9.50 14.48
N ASN A 259 14.92 -9.97 13.78
CA ASN A 259 13.94 -9.10 13.15
C ASN A 259 13.08 -8.38 14.21
N THR A 260 12.96 -7.05 14.07
CA THR A 260 12.24 -6.19 15.01
C THR A 260 10.79 -6.59 15.22
N TYR A 261 10.06 -6.95 14.15
CA TYR A 261 8.67 -7.40 14.29
C TYR A 261 8.58 -8.65 15.16
N ARG A 262 9.46 -9.63 14.93
CA ARG A 262 9.50 -10.86 15.71
C ARG A 262 9.77 -10.59 17.19
N GLN A 263 10.75 -9.74 17.49
CA GLN A 263 11.08 -9.35 18.87
C GLN A 263 9.91 -8.67 19.57
N VAL A 264 9.21 -7.76 18.89
CA VAL A 264 8.01 -7.10 19.43
C VAL A 264 6.89 -8.11 19.70
N GLN A 265 6.64 -9.06 18.79
CA GLN A 265 5.63 -10.10 19.01
C GLN A 265 5.98 -11.03 20.18
N GLU A 266 7.25 -11.41 20.32
CA GLU A 266 7.73 -12.21 21.46
C GLU A 266 7.55 -11.46 22.78
N MET A 267 7.92 -10.17 22.82
CA MET A 267 7.71 -9.30 23.99
C MET A 267 6.23 -9.17 24.37
N ILE A 268 5.35 -8.93 23.40
CA ILE A 268 3.89 -8.86 23.64
C ILE A 268 3.39 -10.18 24.24
N ARG A 269 3.87 -11.32 23.73
CA ARG A 269 3.50 -12.65 24.22
C ARG A 269 4.00 -12.90 25.64
N GLU A 270 5.21 -12.48 25.97
CA GLU A 270 5.77 -12.58 27.34
C GLU A 270 4.95 -11.76 28.33
N ILE A 271 4.60 -10.51 27.97
CA ILE A 271 3.72 -9.65 28.77
C ILE A 271 2.35 -10.31 29.01
N GLN A 272 1.72 -10.81 27.94
CA GLN A 272 0.39 -11.46 28.03
C GLN A 272 0.40 -12.75 28.85
N THR A 273 1.54 -13.45 28.93
CA THR A 273 1.67 -14.72 29.67
C THR A 273 2.24 -14.54 31.08
N GLY A 274 2.48 -13.30 31.51
CA GLY A 274 3.06 -12.99 32.83
C GLY A 274 4.51 -13.42 32.99
N LYS A 275 5.22 -13.74 31.90
CA LYS A 275 6.66 -14.03 31.93
C LYS A 275 7.43 -12.71 31.90
N LYS A 276 8.42 -12.55 32.79
CA LYS A 276 9.31 -11.37 32.79
C LYS A 276 10.01 -11.26 31.44
N ALA A 277 9.79 -10.16 30.73
CA ALA A 277 10.40 -9.93 29.43
C ALA A 277 11.93 -9.86 29.54
N ARG A 278 12.64 -10.69 28.77
CA ARG A 278 14.11 -10.64 28.71
C ARG A 278 14.54 -9.66 27.62
N ILE A 279 14.71 -8.39 27.97
CA ILE A 279 15.21 -7.38 27.03
C ILE A 279 16.69 -7.65 26.75
N ASN A 280 17.01 -8.04 25.52
CA ASN A 280 18.38 -8.12 25.04
C ASN A 280 18.81 -6.70 24.61
N LYS A 281 19.58 -6.00 25.47
CA LYS A 281 19.98 -4.58 25.35
C LYS A 281 20.81 -4.20 24.10
N LYS A 282 20.93 -5.06 23.08
CA LYS A 282 21.85 -4.86 21.94
C LYS A 282 21.25 -4.18 20.70
N VAL A 283 19.99 -3.75 20.72
CA VAL A 283 19.37 -3.09 19.57
C VAL A 283 18.76 -1.75 20.00
N GLN A 284 19.62 -0.78 20.30
CA GLN A 284 19.28 0.62 20.03
C GLN A 284 20.05 0.99 18.76
N PRO A 285 19.40 1.43 17.67
CA PRO A 285 20.13 2.10 16.62
C PRO A 285 20.71 3.38 17.21
N GLU A 286 22.04 3.50 17.21
CA GLU A 286 22.71 4.79 17.45
C GLU A 286 22.23 5.76 16.37
N TYR A 287 21.27 6.61 16.72
CA TYR A 287 21.02 7.84 15.98
C TYR A 287 22.24 8.73 16.20
N LYS A 288 23.17 8.71 15.25
CA LYS A 288 24.19 9.76 15.15
C LYS A 288 23.48 11.02 14.69
N GLU A 289 23.29 11.96 15.60
CA GLU A 289 23.02 13.34 15.24
C GLU A 289 24.23 13.87 14.47
N GLU A 290 24.10 14.04 13.15
CA GLU A 290 25.04 14.86 12.40
C GLU A 290 24.72 16.33 12.69
N PRO A 291 25.70 17.14 13.15
CA PRO A 291 25.49 18.56 13.38
C PRO A 291 25.32 19.29 12.04
N PHE A 292 24.38 20.24 12.04
CA PHE A 292 24.09 21.17 10.95
C PHE A 292 25.31 21.96 10.47
#